data_AF-A0A1I4Z5S1-F1
#
_entry.id   AF-A0A1I4Z5S1-F1
#
_cell.length_a   1.000
_cell.length_b   1.000
_cell.length_c   1.000
_cell.angle_alpha   90.00
_cell.angle_beta   90.00
_cell.angle_gamma   90.00
#
_symmetry.space_group_name_H-M   'P 1'
#
loop_
_entity.id
_entity.type
_entity.pdbx_description
1 polymer ?
#
loop_
_entity_poly.entity_id
_entity_poly.type
_entity_poly.pdbx_seq_one_letter_code
_entity_poly.pdbx_strand_id
1 'polypeptide(L)' 'MTEGTSGQAATTPDDLAPGGSRAKARGCLCSVLANAAYRAGAPEDPFVDPRCPLHAAAPDGAV' A
#
# COMPACT_ATOMS: atom_id res chain seq x y z
N MET A 1 13.80 -20.91 27.59
CA MET A 1 14.64 -19.72 27.32
C MET A 1 14.98 -19.76 25.83
N THR A 2 15.03 -18.59 25.18
CA THR A 2 15.38 -18.32 23.76
C THR A 2 14.31 -18.66 22.71
N GLU A 3 13.81 -17.79 21.84
CA GLU A 3 13.83 -16.32 21.67
C GLU A 3 12.81 -16.03 20.55
N GLY A 4 12.09 -14.92 20.66
CA GLY A 4 11.11 -14.52 19.66
C GLY A 4 11.79 -14.14 18.36
N THR A 5 11.54 -14.91 17.30
CA THR A 5 11.78 -14.41 15.94
C THR A 5 10.65 -13.44 15.60
N SER A 6 10.83 -12.20 16.04
CA SER A 6 10.05 -11.06 15.55
C SER A 6 10.14 -11.10 14.03
N GLY A 7 9.01 -11.42 13.39
CA GLY A 7 8.88 -11.57 11.95
C GLY A 7 9.55 -10.41 11.26
N GLN A 8 10.73 -10.68 10.68
CA GLN A 8 11.32 -9.82 9.68
C GLN A 8 10.40 -9.92 8.48
N ALA A 9 9.39 -9.05 8.46
CA ALA A 9 8.58 -8.79 7.30
C ALA A 9 9.56 -8.30 6.24
N ALA A 10 10.02 -9.24 5.41
CA ALA A 10 10.72 -8.96 4.18
C ALA A 10 9.98 -7.80 3.53
N THR A 11 10.67 -6.67 3.37
CA THR A 11 10.16 -5.46 2.73
C THR A 11 9.83 -5.83 1.29
N THR A 12 8.67 -6.44 1.07
CA THR A 12 8.19 -6.65 -0.29
C THR A 12 7.78 -5.28 -0.81
N PRO A 13 8.11 -4.94 -2.06
CA PRO A 13 7.70 -3.68 -2.67
C PRO A 13 6.18 -3.46 -2.61
N ASP A 14 5.43 -4.55 -2.42
CA ASP A 14 3.98 -4.61 -2.27
C ASP A 14 3.43 -4.00 -0.96
N ASP A 15 4.23 -3.92 0.10
CA ASP A 15 3.79 -3.29 1.37
C ASP A 15 3.45 -1.80 1.22
N LEU A 16 4.03 -1.14 0.21
CA LEU A 16 3.80 0.26 -0.12
C LEU A 16 2.73 0.45 -1.22
N ALA A 17 2.21 -0.63 -1.79
CA ALA A 17 1.09 -0.58 -2.71
C ALA A 17 -0.17 0.01 -2.05
N PRO A 18 -1.15 0.52 -2.83
CA PRO A 18 -2.44 0.98 -2.32
C PRO A 18 -3.09 -0.03 -1.37
N GLY A 19 -3.46 0.43 -0.18
CA GLY A 19 -4.04 -0.42 0.87
C GLY A 19 -3.07 -1.42 1.52
N GLY A 20 -1.78 -1.36 1.21
CA GLY A 20 -0.72 -2.14 1.85
C GLY A 20 -0.46 -1.72 3.30
N SER A 21 0.17 -2.61 4.08
CA SER A 21 0.34 -2.42 5.53
C SER A 21 1.20 -1.18 5.86
N ARG A 22 2.29 -0.98 5.12
CA ARG A 22 3.17 0.19 5.28
C ARG A 22 2.57 1.45 4.67
N ALA A 23 1.84 1.33 3.55
CA ALA A 23 1.08 2.45 3.01
C ALA A 23 0.06 2.98 4.05
N LYS A 24 -0.67 2.09 4.71
CA LYS A 24 -1.59 2.44 5.81
C LYS A 24 -0.88 3.12 6.98
N ALA A 25 0.26 2.60 7.40
CA ALA A 25 1.08 3.21 8.46
C ALA A 25 1.54 4.64 8.10
N ARG A 26 1.64 4.97 6.80
CA ARG A 26 1.98 6.31 6.28
C ARG A 26 0.76 7.20 5.99
N GLY A 27 -0.46 6.77 6.33
CA GLY A 27 -1.68 7.56 6.13
C GLY A 27 -2.45 7.29 4.84
N CYS A 28 -2.19 6.18 4.15
CA CYS A 28 -2.94 5.78 2.95
C CYS A 28 -4.44 5.61 3.25
N LEU A 29 -5.29 6.19 2.40
CA LEU A 29 -6.75 6.05 2.49
C LEU A 29 -7.30 4.93 1.60
N CYS A 30 -6.53 4.39 0.66
CA CYS A 30 -6.99 3.33 -0.25
C CYS A 30 -7.50 2.10 0.53
N SER A 31 -8.57 1.47 0.03
CA SER A 31 -9.19 0.31 0.68
C SER A 31 -8.25 -0.90 0.67
N VAL A 32 -8.00 -1.49 1.84
CA VAL A 32 -7.15 -2.68 1.99
C VAL A 32 -7.75 -3.87 1.24
N LEU A 33 -9.06 -4.07 1.39
CA LEU A 33 -9.79 -5.18 0.79
C LEU A 33 -9.90 -5.01 -0.72
N ALA A 34 -10.19 -3.80 -1.21
CA ALA A 34 -10.28 -3.53 -2.65
C ALA A 34 -8.94 -3.75 -3.36
N ASN A 35 -7.81 -3.53 -2.67
CA ASN A 35 -6.48 -3.71 -3.23
C ASN A 35 -5.83 -5.06 -2.88
N ALA A 36 -6.53 -5.97 -2.20
CA ALA A 36 -5.97 -7.29 -1.89
C ALA A 36 -5.64 -8.08 -3.16
N ALA A 37 -6.50 -8.01 -4.18
CA ALA A 37 -6.28 -8.65 -5.46
C ALA A 37 -5.11 -8.01 -6.23
N TYR A 38 -5.02 -6.67 -6.25
CA TYR A 38 -3.92 -5.92 -6.86
C TYR A 38 -2.55 -6.37 -6.30
N ARG A 39 -2.46 -6.48 -4.98
CA ARG A 39 -1.27 -6.97 -4.28
C ARG A 39 -0.94 -8.44 -4.56
N ALA A 40 -1.94 -9.23 -4.93
CA ALA A 40 -1.74 -10.60 -5.41
C ALA A 40 -1.38 -10.68 -6.91
N GLY A 41 -1.28 -9.54 -7.60
CA GLY A 41 -0.97 -9.46 -9.04
C GLY A 41 -2.13 -9.87 -9.96
N ALA A 42 -3.37 -9.90 -9.47
CA ALA A 42 -4.52 -10.31 -10.28
C ALA A 42 -5.00 -9.22 -11.26
N PRO A 43 -5.38 -8.00 -10.81
CA PRO A 43 -5.58 -6.86 -11.67
C PRO A 43 -4.27 -6.09 -11.91
N GLU A 44 -4.18 -5.48 -13.09
CA GLU A 44 -3.06 -4.60 -13.47
C GLU A 44 -3.11 -3.22 -12.78
N ASP A 45 -4.32 -2.69 -12.53
CA ASP A 45 -4.53 -1.37 -11.94
C ASP A 45 -5.01 -1.44 -10.46
N PRO A 46 -4.47 -0.58 -9.58
CA PRO A 46 -4.91 -0.49 -8.20
C PRO A 46 -6.20 0.35 -8.03
N PHE A 47 -6.94 0.05 -6.98
CA PHE A 47 -8.03 0.91 -6.52
C PHE A 47 -7.49 2.04 -5.63
N VAL A 48 -7.35 3.23 -6.20
CA VAL A 48 -6.89 4.43 -5.47
C VAL A 48 -8.08 5.25 -4.98
N ASP A 49 -8.16 5.53 -3.68
CA ASP A 49 -9.14 6.51 -3.16
C ASP A 49 -8.70 7.92 -3.60
N PRO A 50 -9.56 8.73 -4.26
CA PRO A 50 -9.18 10.06 -4.77
C PRO A 50 -8.70 11.04 -3.68
N ARG A 51 -9.03 10.79 -2.41
CA ARG A 51 -8.60 11.60 -1.27
C ARG A 51 -7.31 11.07 -0.66
N CYS A 52 -6.77 9.96 -1.14
CA CYS A 52 -5.56 9.34 -0.60
C CYS A 52 -4.35 10.25 -0.82
N PRO A 53 -3.77 10.87 0.23
CA PRO A 53 -2.66 11.80 0.04
C PRO A 53 -1.36 11.11 -0.41
N LEU A 54 -1.31 9.77 -0.30
CA LEU A 54 -0.12 8.97 -0.62
C LEU A 54 -0.11 8.49 -2.08
N HIS A 55 -1.27 8.12 -2.62
CA HIS A 55 -1.38 7.45 -3.93
C HIS A 55 -2.26 8.19 -4.93
N ALA A 56 -3.07 9.16 -4.48
CA ALA A 56 -3.88 10.00 -5.37
C ALA A 56 -3.11 11.23 -5.90
N ALA A 57 -1.83 11.41 -5.55
CA ALA A 57 -0.95 12.35 -6.24
C ALA A 57 -0.70 11.81 -7.67
N ALA A 58 -0.81 12.58 -8.77
CA ALA A 58 -0.40 13.97 -8.98
C ALA A 58 -1.15 14.60 -10.22
N PRO A 59 -0.94 15.88 -10.60
CA PRO A 59 0.38 16.46 -10.88
C PRO A 59 0.78 17.60 -9.94
N ASP A 60 2.03 17.57 -9.47
CA ASP A 60 2.78 18.79 -9.16
C ASP A 60 2.93 19.55 -10.49
N GLY A 61 2.25 20.68 -10.63
CA GLY A 61 2.41 21.59 -11.77
C GLY A 61 1.66 21.20 -13.04
N ALA A 62 0.34 21.44 -13.06
CA ALA A 62 -0.25 22.03 -14.27
C ALA A 62 0.11 23.54 -14.26
N VAL A 63 1.25 23.89 -14.85
CA VAL A 63 1.60 25.26 -15.28
C VAL A 63 2.08 25.23 -16.71
#